data_AF-A0A800BKX2-F1
#
_entry.id   AF-A0A800BKX2-F1
#
_cell.length_a   1.000
_cell.length_b   1.000
_cell.length_c   1.000
_cell.angle_alpha   90.00
_cell.angle_beta   90.00
_cell.angle_gamma   90.00
#
_symmetry.space_group_name_H-M   'P 1'
#
loop_
_entity.id
_entity.type
_entity.pdbx_description
1 polymer ?
#
loop_
_entity_poly.entity_id
_entity_poly.type
_entity_poly.pdbx_seq_one_letter_code
_entity_poly.pdbx_strand_id
1 'polypeptide(L)'
;MYRSFPCPAIFSGDCVKNLYYVSIEGVIGVGKTSLAHLLEERLNAKLVMEKFDENPFLADFYLDPERYAFQTQLFFLLSRYRQQQELRQTDVFHKLVISDYMFVKDRLFASLNLDNKEMSLYDSVAK
;
A
#
# COMPACT_ATOMS: atom_id res chain seq x y z
N MET A 1 -36.46 -8.20 -20.38
CA MET A 1 -37.05 -8.53 -19.07
C MET A 1 -36.00 -9.32 -18.28
N TYR A 2 -35.05 -8.61 -17.66
CA TYR A 2 -33.95 -9.23 -16.91
C TYR A 2 -34.48 -9.70 -15.55
N ARG A 3 -34.45 -11.00 -15.29
CA ARG A 3 -34.86 -11.60 -14.02
C ARG A 3 -33.78 -11.36 -12.97
N SER A 4 -34.14 -10.60 -11.94
CA SER A 4 -33.46 -10.54 -10.65
C SER A 4 -33.56 -11.92 -9.97
N PHE A 5 -32.42 -12.48 -9.58
CA PHE A 5 -32.36 -13.66 -8.70
C PHE A 5 -32.33 -13.18 -7.23
N PRO A 6 -33.17 -13.75 -6.33
CA PRO A 6 -33.18 -13.38 -4.93
C PRO A 6 -32.04 -14.09 -4.18
N CYS A 7 -31.43 -13.36 -3.24
CA CYS A 7 -30.42 -13.85 -2.32
C CYS A 7 -31.07 -14.72 -1.22
N PRO A 8 -30.66 -15.98 -0.99
CA PRO A 8 -31.01 -16.69 0.23
C PRO A 8 -30.00 -16.28 1.32
N ALA A 9 -30.45 -15.42 2.23
CA ALA A 9 -29.82 -15.26 3.53
C ALA A 9 -29.99 -16.58 4.30
N ILE A 10 -28.90 -17.16 4.80
CA ILE A 10 -28.75 -17.94 6.06
C ILE A 10 -27.30 -18.48 6.04
N PHE A 11 -26.38 -17.78 6.71
CA PHE A 11 -25.31 -18.34 7.55
C PHE A 11 -24.58 -17.17 8.24
N SER A 12 -24.63 -17.20 9.56
CA SER A 12 -23.94 -16.32 10.50
C SER A 12 -22.44 -16.63 10.55
N GLY A 13 -21.59 -15.61 10.39
CA GLY A 13 -20.14 -15.68 10.58
C GLY A 13 -19.39 -14.85 9.54
N ASP A 14 -18.82 -13.73 9.97
CA ASP A 14 -17.89 -12.83 9.26
C ASP A 14 -17.91 -12.86 7.72
N CYS A 15 -18.63 -11.91 7.13
CA CYS A 15 -18.39 -11.52 5.74
C CYS A 15 -17.02 -10.87 5.66
N VAL A 16 -15.96 -11.69 5.54
CA VAL A 16 -14.65 -11.22 5.12
C VAL A 16 -14.85 -10.69 3.70
N LYS A 17 -15.03 -9.37 3.58
CA LYS A 17 -15.08 -8.70 2.28
C LYS A 17 -13.77 -9.02 1.57
N ASN A 18 -13.83 -9.81 0.49
CA ASN A 18 -12.66 -10.10 -0.32
C ASN A 18 -12.23 -8.82 -1.04
N LEU A 19 -11.23 -8.13 -0.48
CA LEU A 19 -10.59 -6.99 -1.08
C LEU A 19 -9.51 -7.52 -2.04
N TYR A 20 -9.63 -7.22 -3.33
CA TYR A 20 -8.59 -7.54 -4.30
C TYR A 20 -7.57 -6.40 -4.32
N TYR A 21 -6.29 -6.73 -4.16
CA TYR A 21 -5.19 -5.76 -4.15
C TYR A 21 -4.26 -6.03 -5.33
N VAL A 22 -4.08 -5.03 -6.19
CA VAL A 22 -3.21 -5.09 -7.37
C VAL A 22 -2.12 -4.04 -7.20
N SER A 23 -0.87 -4.49 -7.20
CA SER A 23 0.30 -3.61 -7.18
C SER A 23 0.94 -3.55 -8.58
N ILE A 24 1.27 -2.35 -9.04
CA ILE A 24 1.90 -2.08 -10.34
C ILE A 24 3.37 -1.76 -10.11
N GLU A 25 4.24 -2.62 -10.61
CA GLU A 25 5.68 -2.55 -10.38
C GLU A 25 6.48 -2.41 -11.67
N GLY A 26 7.61 -1.72 -11.61
CA GLY A 26 8.42 -1.40 -12.78
C GLY A 26 9.45 -0.30 -12.53
N VAL A 27 10.36 -0.10 -13.49
CA VAL A 27 11.46 0.87 -13.37
C VAL A 27 10.97 2.33 -13.23
N ILE A 28 11.83 3.22 -12.73
CA ILE A 28 11.53 4.65 -12.61
C ILE A 28 11.30 5.22 -14.01
N GLY A 29 10.24 6.02 -14.18
CA GLY A 29 9.91 6.66 -15.45
C GLY A 29 9.15 5.81 -16.48
N VAL A 30 8.84 4.53 -16.20
CA VAL A 30 8.12 3.65 -17.15
C VAL A 30 6.62 3.94 -17.29
N GLY A 31 6.06 4.86 -16.48
CA GLY A 31 4.64 5.24 -16.54
C GLY A 31 3.70 4.43 -15.64
N LYS A 32 4.20 3.87 -14.52
CA LYS A 32 3.37 3.13 -13.55
C LYS A 32 2.18 3.94 -13.04
N THR A 33 2.42 5.18 -12.62
CA THR A 33 1.39 6.11 -12.13
C THR A 33 0.31 6.35 -13.18
N SER A 34 0.70 6.56 -14.44
CA SER A 34 -0.24 6.72 -15.55
C SER A 34 -1.10 5.46 -15.76
N LEU A 35 -0.49 4.27 -15.71
CA LEU A 35 -1.24 3.01 -15.79
C LEU A 35 -2.18 2.82 -14.60
N ALA A 36 -1.75 3.19 -13.39
CA ALA A 36 -2.55 3.08 -12.19
C ALA A 36 -3.83 3.93 -12.27
N HIS A 37 -3.72 5.18 -12.71
CA HIS A 37 -4.87 6.06 -12.96
C HIS A 37 -5.81 5.50 -14.04
N LEU A 38 -5.27 4.99 -15.16
CA LEU A 38 -6.11 4.41 -16.20
C LEU A 38 -6.89 3.18 -15.71
N LEU A 39 -6.29 2.37 -14.84
CA LEU A 39 -6.95 1.20 -14.26
C LEU A 39 -7.95 1.58 -13.16
N GLU A 40 -7.66 2.61 -12.37
CA GLU A 40 -8.59 3.19 -11.39
C GLU A 40 -9.93 3.54 -12.05
N GLU A 41 -9.88 4.37 -13.10
CA GLU A 41 -11.05 4.82 -13.84
C GLU A 41 -11.81 3.66 -14.49
N ARG A 42 -11.08 2.75 -15.15
CA ARG A 42 -11.70 1.64 -15.91
C ARG A 42 -12.33 0.58 -15.02
N LEU A 43 -11.77 0.33 -13.85
CA LEU A 43 -12.20 -0.75 -12.97
C LEU A 43 -13.05 -0.26 -11.79
N ASN A 44 -13.28 1.06 -11.70
CA ASN A 44 -13.87 1.70 -10.53
C ASN A 44 -13.18 1.17 -9.25
N ALA A 45 -11.86 1.27 -9.26
CA ALA A 45 -11.01 0.82 -8.16
C ALA A 45 -10.62 2.02 -7.29
N LYS A 46 -10.17 1.75 -6.07
CA LYS A 46 -9.53 2.77 -5.24
C LYS A 46 -8.04 2.82 -5.59
N LEU A 47 -7.52 3.99 -5.94
CA LEU A 47 -6.09 4.21 -6.14
C LEU A 47 -5.38 4.57 -4.83
N VAL A 48 -4.24 3.93 -4.59
CA VAL A 48 -3.38 4.12 -3.41
C VAL A 48 -1.95 4.34 -3.87
N MET A 49 -1.54 5.59 -3.87
CA MET A 49 -0.21 6.03 -4.33
C MET A 49 0.78 6.12 -3.17
N GLU A 50 2.04 5.80 -3.43
CA GLU A 50 3.13 6.06 -2.50
C GLU A 50 3.44 7.56 -2.40
N LYS A 51 3.57 8.05 -1.17
CA LYS A 51 3.76 9.47 -0.85
C LYS A 51 5.24 9.78 -0.61
N PHE A 52 6.09 9.53 -1.60
CA PHE A 52 7.54 9.77 -1.50
C PHE A 52 7.86 11.22 -1.17
N ASP A 53 7.18 12.17 -1.82
CA ASP A 53 7.43 13.60 -1.67
C ASP A 53 7.05 14.16 -0.30
N GLU A 54 6.23 13.45 0.48
CA GLU A 54 5.84 13.83 1.84
C GLU A 54 6.88 13.39 2.88
N ASN A 55 7.85 12.55 2.52
CA ASN A 55 8.84 12.02 3.45
C ASN A 55 9.96 13.04 3.71
N PRO A 56 10.02 13.67 4.91
CA PRO A 56 10.99 14.72 5.18
C PRO A 56 12.43 14.21 5.22
N PHE A 57 12.64 12.90 5.37
CA PHE A 57 13.96 12.28 5.47
C PHE A 57 14.49 11.77 4.12
N LEU A 58 13.64 11.73 3.08
CA LEU A 58 14.01 11.11 1.81
C LEU A 58 15.16 11.86 1.12
N ALA A 59 15.15 13.19 1.16
CA ALA A 59 16.24 14.00 0.61
C ALA A 59 17.56 13.74 1.35
N ASP A 60 17.52 13.67 2.68
CA ASP A 60 18.70 13.41 3.52
C ASP A 60 19.22 11.98 3.34
N PHE A 61 18.33 11.01 3.13
CA PHE A 61 18.68 9.62 2.82
C PHE A 61 19.51 9.50 1.53
N TYR A 62 19.23 10.31 0.51
CA TYR A 62 20.06 10.33 -0.70
C TYR A 62 21.47 10.91 -0.46
N LEU A 63 21.66 11.68 0.61
CA LEU A 63 22.96 12.26 0.99
C LEU A 63 23.73 11.35 1.94
N ASP A 64 23.06 10.72 2.90
CA ASP A 64 23.65 9.87 3.93
C ASP A 64 22.69 8.72 4.31
N PRO A 65 22.71 7.60 3.55
CA PRO A 65 21.82 6.48 3.80
C PRO A 65 21.98 5.88 5.20
N GLU A 66 23.21 5.74 5.71
CA GLU A 66 23.47 5.11 7.02
C GLU A 66 22.79 5.86 8.17
N ARG A 67 22.68 7.18 8.07
CA ARG A 67 22.10 8.02 9.13
C ARG A 67 20.58 8.18 9.05
N TYR A 68 20.02 8.12 7.83
CA TYR A 68 18.62 8.47 7.57
C TYR A 68 17.76 7.30 7.08
N ALA A 69 18.34 6.11 6.87
CA ALA A 69 17.61 4.93 6.42
C ALA A 69 16.45 4.60 7.36
N PHE A 70 16.69 4.54 8.68
CA PHE A 70 15.66 4.15 9.63
C PHE A 70 14.46 5.09 9.64
N GLN A 71 14.68 6.39 9.72
CA GLN A 71 13.64 7.41 9.74
C GLN A 71 12.85 7.40 8.43
N THR A 72 13.55 7.23 7.30
CA THR A 72 12.96 7.13 5.98
C THR A 72 12.05 5.92 5.86
N GLN A 73 12.54 4.73 6.25
CA GLN A 73 11.77 3.48 6.21
C GLN A 73 10.59 3.51 7.18
N LEU A 74 10.77 4.05 8.38
CA LEU A 74 9.69 4.17 9.37
C LEU A 74 8.58 5.11 8.89
N PHE A 75 8.93 6.22 8.22
CA PHE A 75 7.94 7.11 7.61
C PHE A 75 7.12 6.37 6.56
N PHE A 76 7.76 5.63 5.65
CA PHE A 76 7.08 4.85 4.62
C PHE A 76 6.14 3.80 5.24
N LEU A 77 6.60 3.05 6.25
CA LEU A 77 5.77 2.08 6.98
C LEU A 77 4.52 2.74 7.60
N LEU A 78 4.69 3.85 8.33
CA LEU A 78 3.59 4.54 8.99
C LEU A 78 2.61 5.18 8.00
N SER A 79 3.11 5.74 6.90
CA SER A 79 2.28 6.31 5.83
C SER A 79 1.36 5.25 5.23
N ARG A 80 1.91 4.06 4.90
CA ARG A 80 1.13 2.94 4.38
C ARG A 80 0.12 2.39 5.38
N TYR A 81 0.50 2.31 6.65
CA TYR A 81 -0.43 1.89 7.71
C TYR A 81 -1.64 2.82 7.80
N ARG A 82 -1.43 4.15 7.74
CA ARG A 82 -2.52 5.15 7.70
C ARG A 82 -3.41 4.96 6.47
N GLN A 83 -2.82 4.82 5.29
CA GLN A 83 -3.57 4.54 4.06
C GLN A 83 -4.42 3.27 4.19
N GLN A 84 -3.87 2.19 4.76
CA GLN A 84 -4.61 0.95 4.96
C GLN A 84 -5.77 1.10 5.95
N GLN A 85 -5.62 1.91 7.00
CA GLN A 85 -6.72 2.22 7.91
C GLN A 85 -7.85 2.97 7.20
N GLU A 86 -7.52 3.94 6.35
CA GLU A 86 -8.50 4.70 5.55
C GLU A 86 -9.28 3.79 4.58
N LEU A 87 -8.61 2.81 3.97
CA LEU A 87 -9.26 1.80 3.12
C LEU A 87 -10.31 0.99 3.90
N ARG A 88 -9.93 0.51 5.10
CA ARG A 88 -10.84 -0.28 5.95
C ARG A 88 -12.10 0.48 6.36
N GLN A 89 -12.02 1.78 6.58
CA GLN A 89 -13.16 2.60 7.00
C GLN A 89 -14.09 2.98 5.85
N THR A 90 -13.60 3.01 4.61
CA THR A 90 -14.32 3.64 3.48
C THR A 90 -14.87 2.61 2.46
N ASP A 91 -14.37 1.39 2.43
CA ASP A 91 -14.63 0.42 1.34
C ASP A 91 -15.91 -0.43 1.52
N VAL A 92 -17.05 0.26 1.53
CA VAL A 92 -18.33 -0.39 1.15
C VAL A 92 -18.49 -0.44 -0.38
N PHE A 93 -17.85 0.49 -1.11
CA PHE A 93 -18.11 0.73 -2.53
C PHE A 93 -17.04 0.16 -3.48
N HIS A 94 -15.79 0.02 -3.05
CA HIS A 94 -14.70 -0.47 -3.90
C HIS A 94 -14.21 -1.82 -3.38
N LYS A 95 -14.28 -2.85 -4.23
CA LYS A 95 -13.75 -4.20 -3.93
C LYS A 95 -12.33 -4.41 -4.45
N LEU A 96 -11.81 -3.46 -5.21
CA LEU A 96 -10.50 -3.50 -5.87
C LEU A 96 -9.69 -2.27 -5.46
N VAL A 97 -8.47 -2.52 -5.00
CA VAL A 97 -7.46 -1.50 -4.70
C VAL A 97 -6.32 -1.65 -5.69
N ILE A 98 -5.91 -0.55 -6.29
CA ILE A 98 -4.75 -0.45 -7.15
C ILE A 98 -3.70 0.38 -6.42
N SER A 99 -2.48 -0.12 -6.38
CA SER A 99 -1.35 0.60 -5.79
C SER A 99 -0.15 0.58 -6.71
N ASP A 100 0.69 1.60 -6.63
CA ASP A 100 1.96 1.68 -7.35
C ASP A 100 3.17 1.24 -6.52
N TYR A 101 2.92 0.68 -5.32
CA TYR A 101 3.95 0.13 -4.44
C TYR A 101 3.55 -1.27 -3.93
N MET A 102 4.54 -2.06 -3.53
CA MET A 102 4.35 -3.40 -2.98
C MET A 102 4.94 -3.53 -1.58
N PHE A 103 4.12 -3.92 -0.60
CA PHE A 103 4.54 -4.10 0.80
C PHE A 103 5.77 -5.01 0.96
N VAL A 104 5.87 -6.06 0.16
CA VAL A 104 7.02 -6.98 0.21
C VAL A 104 8.32 -6.29 -0.19
N LYS A 105 8.28 -5.33 -1.13
CA LYS A 105 9.46 -4.55 -1.50
C LYS A 105 9.90 -3.63 -0.38
N ASP A 106 8.97 -3.05 0.35
CA ASP A 106 9.31 -2.17 1.47
C ASP A 106 10.16 -2.88 2.52
N ARG A 107 9.75 -4.07 2.95
CA ARG A 107 10.54 -4.88 3.88
C ARG A 107 11.89 -5.30 3.30
N LEU A 108 11.96 -5.52 1.98
CA LEU A 108 13.23 -5.77 1.30
C LEU A 108 14.14 -4.52 1.36
N PHE A 109 13.61 -3.33 1.08
CA PHE A 109 14.36 -2.07 1.22
C PHE A 109 14.83 -1.82 2.66
N ALA A 110 13.97 -2.10 3.64
CA ALA A 110 14.36 -2.07 5.05
C ALA A 110 15.54 -3.03 5.30
N SER A 111 15.46 -4.28 4.84
CA SER A 111 16.54 -5.26 5.03
C SER A 111 17.87 -4.91 4.33
N LEU A 112 17.83 -4.07 3.29
CA LEU A 112 19.02 -3.64 2.55
C LEU A 112 19.70 -2.41 3.17
N ASN A 113 18.94 -1.56 3.87
CA ASN A 113 19.42 -0.27 4.36
C ASN A 113 19.53 -0.19 5.89
N LEU A 114 18.85 -1.07 6.63
CA LEU A 114 18.81 -1.04 8.09
C LEU A 114 19.80 -2.04 8.69
N ASP A 115 20.41 -1.65 9.80
CA ASP A 115 21.19 -2.57 10.62
C ASP A 115 20.28 -3.54 11.41
N ASN A 116 20.88 -4.51 12.11
CA ASN A 116 20.12 -5.51 12.86
C ASN A 116 19.23 -4.91 13.97
N LYS A 117 19.67 -3.82 14.63
CA LYS A 117 18.89 -3.18 15.70
C LYS A 117 17.74 -2.38 15.12
N GLU A 118 18.00 -1.63 14.06
CA GLU A 118 17.00 -0.87 13.32
C GLU A 118 15.96 -1.78 12.69
N MET A 119 16.38 -2.88 12.06
CA MET A 119 15.48 -3.89 11.50
C MET A 119 14.62 -4.54 12.58
N SER A 120 15.17 -4.82 13.76
CA SER A 120 14.39 -5.35 14.89
C SER A 120 13.34 -4.35 15.37
N LEU A 121 13.63 -3.05 15.37
CA LEU A 121 12.66 -2.02 15.70
C LEU A 121 11.60 -1.88 14.61
N TYR A 122 12.00 -1.88 13.35
CA TYR A 122 11.10 -1.86 12.20
C TYR A 122 10.09 -3.02 12.26
N ASP A 123 10.55 -4.26 12.44
CA ASP A 123 9.69 -5.45 12.54
C ASP A 123 8.78 -5.40 13.79
N SER A 124 9.16 -4.67 14.84
CA SER A 124 8.30 -4.49 16.02
C SER A 124 7.08 -3.60 15.76
N VAL A 125 7.22 -2.65 14.82
CA VAL A 125 6.16 -1.72 14.40
C VAL A 125 5.33 -2.29 13.25
N ALA A 126 5.93 -3.08 12.35
CA ALA A 126 5.29 -3.62 11.15
C ALA A 126 4.31 -4.80 11.39
N LYS A 127 3.69 -4.87 12.57
CA LYS A 127 2.80 -5.98 12.98
C LYS A 127 1.34 -5.79 12.56
#